data_AF-A0A2W6EEN0-F1
#
_entry.id   AF-A0A2W6EEN0-F1
#
_cell.length_a   1.000
_cell.length_b   1.000
_cell.length_c   1.000
_cell.angle_alpha   90.00
_cell.angle_beta   90.00
_cell.angle_gamma   90.00
#
_symmetry.space_group_name_H-M   'P 1'
#
loop_
_entity.id
_entity.type
_entity.pdbx_description
1 polymer ?
#
loop_
_entity_poly.entity_id
_entity_poly.type
_entity_poly.pdbx_seq_one_letter_code
_entity_poly.pdbx_strand_id
1 'polypeptide(L)' 'MIVCTEHGLFPVDAVHAELKHLANLASVVLNEHVNHDGLCTVCGCAFPCQPAVLAAHNVALL' A
#
# COMPACT_ATOMS: atom_id res chain seq x y z
N MET A 1 -13.71 20.92 7.95
CA MET A 1 -14.71 20.00 7.35
C MET A 1 -14.67 18.70 8.12
N ILE A 2 -15.79 18.02 8.33
CA ILE A 2 -15.88 16.80 9.16
C ILE A 2 -16.43 15.66 8.29
N VAL A 3 -15.85 14.46 8.44
CA VAL A 3 -16.35 13.21 7.85
C VAL A 3 -17.17 12.48 8.91
N CYS A 4 -18.42 12.14 8.59
CA CYS A 4 -19.21 11.18 9.36
C CYS A 4 -18.95 9.77 8.84
N THR A 5 -18.65 8.84 9.73
CA THR A 5 -18.67 7.41 9.44
C THR A 5 -19.56 6.70 10.47
N GLU A 6 -19.78 5.40 10.30
CA GLU A 6 -20.45 4.57 11.32
C GLU A 6 -19.71 4.58 12.68
N HIS A 7 -18.43 4.97 12.69
CA HIS A 7 -17.56 5.06 13.87
C HIS A 7 -17.50 6.47 14.48
N GLY A 8 -18.23 7.44 13.93
CA GLY A 8 -18.34 8.79 14.50
C GLY A 8 -17.90 9.92 13.56
N LEU A 9 -17.56 11.06 14.16
CA LEU A 9 -17.22 12.30 13.48
C LEU A 9 -15.70 12.52 13.52
N PHE A 10 -15.08 12.65 12.36
CA PHE A 10 -13.63 12.82 12.24
C PHE A 10 -13.29 14.11 11.51
N PRO A 11 -12.36 14.94 12.00
CA PRO A 11 -11.81 16.05 11.23
C PRO A 11 -11.22 15.53 9.91
N VAL A 12 -11.57 16.17 8.79
CA VAL A 12 -11.06 15.77 7.46
C VAL A 12 -9.53 15.71 7.44
N ASP A 13 -8.86 16.66 8.10
CA ASP A 13 -7.39 16.71 8.13
C ASP A 13 -6.78 15.48 8.83
N ALA A 14 -7.44 14.98 9.87
CA ALA A 14 -7.02 13.76 10.56
C ALA A 14 -7.19 12.53 9.66
N VAL A 15 -8.33 12.40 8.98
CA VAL A 15 -8.56 11.32 8.02
C VAL A 15 -7.56 11.37 6.87
N HIS A 16 -7.24 12.58 6.38
CA HIS A 16 -6.25 12.77 5.32
C HIS A 16 -4.84 12.36 5.76
N ALA A 17 -4.45 12.69 7.00
CA ALA A 17 -3.17 12.26 7.56
C ALA A 17 -3.07 10.74 7.66
N GLU A 18 -4.13 10.06 8.12
CA GLU A 18 -4.17 8.59 8.21
C GLU A 18 -4.13 7.92 6.83
N LEU A 19 -4.86 8.44 5.84
CA LEU A 19 -4.80 7.93 4.47
C LEU A 19 -3.40 8.09 3.87
N LYS A 20 -2.74 9.22 4.11
CA LYS A 20 -1.35 9.44 3.68
C LYS A 20 -0.39 8.48 4.38
N HIS A 21 -0.58 8.24 5.68
CA HIS A 21 0.21 7.26 6.42
C HIS A 21 0.03 5.84 5.85
N LEU A 22 -1.22 5.43 5.60
CA LEU A 22 -1.55 4.14 5.02
C LEU A 22 -0.94 3.97 3.62
N ALA A 23 -1.02 4.99 2.77
CA ALA A 23 -0.41 4.96 1.44
C ALA A 23 1.12 4.78 1.51
N ASN A 24 1.79 5.49 2.42
CA ASN A 24 3.23 5.35 2.64
C ASN A 24 3.60 3.94 3.14
N LEU A 25 2.86 3.42 4.12
CA LEU A 25 3.10 2.08 4.66
C LEU A 25 2.90 1.00 3.60
N ALA A 26 1.81 1.10 2.83
CA ALA A 26 1.54 0.18 1.72
C ALA A 26 2.67 0.24 0.68
N SER A 27 3.17 1.43 0.35
CA SER A 27 4.31 1.57 -0.58
C SER A 27 5.57 0.88 -0.06
N VAL A 28 5.89 1.02 1.23
CA VAL A 28 7.05 0.34 1.83
C VAL A 28 6.89 -1.17 1.74
N VAL A 29 5.79 -1.71 2.28
CA VAL A 29 5.55 -3.16 2.33
C VAL A 29 5.55 -3.77 0.93
N LEU A 30 4.88 -3.12 -0.03
CA LEU A 30 4.81 -3.63 -1.39
C LEU A 30 6.17 -3.60 -2.11
N ASN A 31 7.03 -2.63 -1.80
CA ASN A 31 8.39 -2.56 -2.35
C ASN A 31 9.37 -3.54 -1.71
N GLU A 32 9.03 -4.19 -0.59
CA GLU A 32 9.84 -5.27 -0.02
C GLU A 32 9.79 -6.55 -0.86
N HIS A 33 8.74 -6.72 -1.66
CA HIS A 33 8.59 -7.83 -2.61
C HIS A 33 9.49 -7.63 -3.84
N VAL A 34 10.78 -7.88 -3.68
CA VAL A 34 11.78 -7.75 -4.75
C VAL A 34 12.19 -9.11 -5.32
N ASN A 35 12.73 -9.08 -6.54
CA ASN A 35 13.28 -10.26 -7.19
C ASN A 35 14.66 -10.61 -6.60
N HIS A 36 14.79 -11.83 -6.07
CA HIS A 36 16.05 -12.45 -5.71
C HIS A 36 16.14 -13.80 -6.41
N ASP A 37 16.97 -13.88 -7.45
CA ASP A 37 17.21 -15.09 -8.25
C ASP A 37 15.93 -15.75 -8.82
N GLY A 38 14.96 -14.93 -9.24
CA GLY A 38 13.70 -15.38 -9.81
C GLY A 38 12.61 -15.67 -8.76
N LEU A 39 12.91 -15.48 -7.47
CA LEU A 39 11.97 -15.64 -6.37
C LEU A 39 11.70 -14.30 -5.69
N CYS A 40 10.50 -14.15 -5.14
CA CYS A 40 10.17 -13.03 -4.27
C CYS A 40 10.84 -13.22 -2.91
N THR A 41 11.59 -12.23 -2.44
CA THR A 41 12.25 -12.23 -1.12
C THR A 41 11.30 -12.42 0.06
N VAL A 42 10.07 -11.91 -0.03
CA VAL A 42 9.07 -11.95 1.05
C VAL A 42 8.21 -13.22 0.96
N CYS A 43 7.74 -13.58 -0.24
CA CYS A 43 6.82 -14.70 -0.42
C CYS A 43 7.53 -16.04 -0.63
N GLY A 44 8.79 -16.04 -1.07
CA GLY A 44 9.53 -17.24 -1.48
C GLY A 44 9.01 -17.92 -2.76
N CYS A 45 7.96 -17.38 -3.40
CA CYS A 45 7.41 -17.88 -4.66
C CYS A 45 8.08 -17.22 -5.87
N ALA A 46 7.78 -17.72 -7.09
CA ALA A 46 8.29 -17.13 -8.33
C ALA A 46 7.96 -15.64 -8.43
N PHE A 47 8.96 -14.84 -8.81
CA PHE A 47 8.80 -13.42 -9.09
C PHE A 47 8.38 -13.20 -10.56
N PRO A 48 7.44 -12.27 -10.85
CA PRO A 48 6.76 -11.38 -9.91
C PRO A 48 5.62 -12.08 -9.16
N CYS A 49 5.56 -11.87 -7.85
CA CYS A 49 4.42 -12.30 -7.04
C CYS A 49 3.25 -11.32 -7.19
N GLN A 50 2.03 -11.77 -6.89
CA GLN A 50 0.82 -10.95 -7.00
C GLN A 50 0.93 -9.58 -6.28
N PRO A 51 1.49 -9.48 -5.06
CA PRO A 51 1.73 -8.18 -4.41
C PRO A 51 2.62 -7.23 -5.23
N ALA A 52 3.74 -7.73 -5.79
CA ALA A 52 4.64 -6.91 -6.60
C ALA A 52 3.98 -6.41 -7.88
N VAL A 53 3.12 -7.23 -8.51
CA VAL A 53 2.32 -6.83 -9.67
C VAL A 53 1.33 -5.72 -9.30
N LEU A 54 0.61 -5.88 -8.19
CA LEU A 54 -0.36 -4.89 -7.73
C LEU A 54 0.32 -3.55 -7.37
N ALA A 55 1.50 -3.62 -6.76
CA ALA A 55 2.33 -2.45 -6.47
C ALA A 55 2.67 -1.67 -7.73
N ALA A 56 3.21 -2.36 -8.74
CA ALA A 56 3.59 -1.76 -10.01
C ALA A 56 2.40 -1.13 -10.73
N HIS A 57 1.24 -1.82 -10.73
CA HIS A 57 0.00 -1.30 -11.28
C HIS A 57 -0.45 -0.01 -10.57
N ASN A 58 -0.47 0.00 -9.23
CA ASN A 58 -0.92 1.16 -8.47
C ASN A 58 -0.01 2.37 -8.66
N VAL A 59 1.32 2.16 -8.72
CA VAL A 59 2.28 3.24 -9.01
C VAL A 59 2.05 3.84 -10.40
N ALA A 60 1.71 3.02 -11.40
CA ALA A 60 1.43 3.51 -12.75
C ALA A 60 0.15 4.35 -12.88
N LEU A 61 -0.74 4.32 -11.87
CA LEU A 61 -1.98 5.08 -11.84
C LEU A 61 -1.89 6.39 -11.04
N LEU A 62 -0.72 6.69 -10.46
CA LEU A 62 -0.43 7.94 -9.73
C LEU A 62 0.23 8.97 -10.65
#